data_AF-A0A9N7LWP6-F1
#
_entry.id   AF-A0A9N7LWP6-F1
#
_cell.length_a   1.000
_cell.length_b   1.000
_cell.length_c   1.000
_cell.angle_alpha   90.00
_cell.angle_beta   90.00
_cell.angle_gamma   90.00
#
_symmetry.space_group_name_H-M   'P 1'
#
loop_
_entity.id
_entity.type
_entity.pdbx_description
1 polymer ?
#
loop_
_entity_poly.entity_id
_entity_poly.type
_entity_poly.pdbx_seq_one_letter_code
_entity_poly.pdbx_strand_id
1 'polypeptide(L)'
;MVRDFVDWLRERNQRCASNGQRQAGFYGLDLYSLHRSMQEVVAFLDRVDPAAAARARARYACFDHTAADDGQAYGYAAAFGAGPSCERQAIEQLVDTQRNALDYARRDGLIAEDEAFYAQQNAQTVRNAEVYYRAMFSGRVTSWNLRDQHMAETLAALQAHLDRHREAAPARIVVWAHNSHVGDARATEVWADGQLTLGQLVRQRYGDDSRLIGLCTYSGTVTAASEWGGIAERKVVRPALHASVEELFHDTGKDAFLVSAATSPEAADPLSGVRLGRAIGVIYLPATERQSHYFHVRPADQFDAMIHIDKTRALEPLETTSLWIAGETPETYPSGL
;
A
#
# COMPACT_ATOMS: atom_id res chain seq x y z
N MET A 1 8.94 8.54 -12.70
CA MET A 1 9.16 7.26 -12.00
C MET A 1 8.02 6.25 -12.20
N VAL A 2 6.80 6.47 -11.69
CA VAL A 2 5.70 5.49 -11.90
C VAL A 2 5.24 5.46 -13.36
N ARG A 3 5.02 6.63 -13.99
CA ARG A 3 4.71 6.73 -15.42
C ARG A 3 5.75 5.98 -16.27
N ASP A 4 7.02 6.33 -16.09
CA ASP A 4 8.11 5.72 -16.86
C ASP A 4 8.24 4.21 -16.58
N PHE A 5 7.96 3.75 -15.35
CA PHE A 5 7.89 2.33 -15.03
C PHE A 5 6.73 1.62 -15.75
N VAL A 6 5.54 2.22 -15.79
CA VAL A 6 4.38 1.66 -16.50
C VAL A 6 4.61 1.63 -18.01
N ASP A 7 5.22 2.67 -18.57
CA ASP A 7 5.62 2.71 -19.99
C ASP A 7 6.63 1.60 -20.30
N TRP A 8 7.67 1.47 -19.48
CA TRP A 8 8.64 0.39 -19.59
C TRP A 8 7.99 -1.00 -19.46
N LEU A 9 7.08 -1.17 -18.49
CA LEU A 9 6.38 -2.44 -18.25
C LEU A 9 5.51 -2.81 -19.45
N ARG A 10 4.83 -1.84 -20.06
CA ARG A 10 4.06 -2.02 -21.29
C ARG A 10 4.94 -2.50 -22.43
N GLU A 11 6.06 -1.83 -22.69
CA GLU A 11 7.01 -2.24 -23.74
C GLU A 11 7.58 -3.64 -23.49
N ARG A 12 7.96 -3.93 -22.24
CA ARG A 12 8.44 -5.25 -21.83
C ARG A 12 7.38 -6.31 -22.10
N ASN A 13 6.13 -6.08 -21.71
CA ASN A 13 5.04 -7.02 -21.89
C ASN A 13 4.70 -7.26 -23.36
N GLN A 14 4.82 -6.25 -24.22
CA GLN A 14 4.70 -6.41 -25.68
C GLN A 14 5.79 -7.34 -26.22
N ARG A 15 7.06 -7.12 -25.84
CA ARG A 15 8.17 -8.00 -26.23
C ARG A 15 8.00 -9.43 -25.72
N CYS A 16 7.57 -9.61 -24.47
CA CYS A 16 7.29 -10.93 -23.91
C CYS A 16 6.19 -11.65 -24.69
N ALA A 17 5.08 -10.95 -25.01
CA ALA A 17 4.00 -11.53 -25.80
C ALA A 17 4.45 -11.95 -27.20
N SER A 18 5.23 -11.11 -27.90
CA SER A 18 5.78 -11.45 -29.22
C SER A 18 6.68 -12.69 -29.20
N ASN A 19 7.31 -12.98 -28.06
CA ASN A 19 8.20 -14.13 -27.87
C ASN A 19 7.51 -15.34 -27.21
N GLY A 20 6.19 -15.31 -27.02
CA GLY A 20 5.45 -16.37 -26.32
C GLY A 20 5.82 -16.51 -24.83
N GLN A 21 6.39 -15.47 -24.23
CA GLN A 21 6.78 -15.44 -22.82
C GLN A 21 5.68 -14.84 -21.94
N ARG A 22 5.60 -15.29 -20.69
CA ARG A 22 4.64 -14.77 -19.70
C ARG A 22 4.84 -13.26 -19.46
N GLN A 23 3.75 -12.51 -19.55
CA GLN A 23 3.70 -11.09 -19.21
C GLN A 23 3.70 -10.88 -17.70
N ALA A 24 4.13 -9.70 -17.26
CA ALA A 24 4.01 -9.28 -15.87
C ALA A 24 2.70 -8.49 -15.68
N GLY A 25 1.92 -8.84 -14.65
CA GLY A 25 0.73 -8.08 -14.26
C GLY A 25 1.07 -6.91 -13.33
N PHE A 26 0.13 -5.96 -13.22
CA PHE A 26 0.22 -4.82 -12.32
C PHE A 26 -1.09 -4.70 -11.54
N TYR A 27 -1.05 -4.86 -10.23
CA TYR A 27 -2.23 -5.05 -9.38
C TYR A 27 -2.21 -4.08 -8.20
N GLY A 28 -3.38 -3.55 -7.84
CA GLY A 28 -3.57 -2.79 -6.61
C GLY A 28 -3.86 -3.71 -5.42
N LEU A 29 -3.35 -3.36 -4.24
CA LEU A 29 -3.58 -4.12 -2.99
C LEU A 29 -4.47 -3.39 -1.98
N ASP A 30 -4.65 -2.08 -2.15
CA ASP A 30 -5.24 -1.18 -1.16
C ASP A 30 -6.77 -1.10 -1.25
N LEU A 31 -7.40 -0.55 -0.21
CA LEU A 31 -8.87 -0.52 -0.04
C LEU A 31 -9.53 0.85 -0.23
N TYR A 32 -8.78 1.88 -0.64
CA TYR A 32 -9.33 3.23 -0.78
C TYR A 32 -10.25 3.41 -2.00
N SER A 33 -10.27 2.47 -2.94
CA SER A 33 -11.07 2.56 -4.17
C SER A 33 -12.54 2.16 -4.00
N LEU A 34 -13.19 2.47 -2.88
CA LEU A 34 -14.53 2.00 -2.52
C LEU A 34 -15.56 2.16 -3.66
N HIS A 35 -15.79 3.39 -4.13
CA HIS A 35 -16.78 3.68 -5.17
C HIS A 35 -16.39 3.10 -6.53
N ARG A 36 -15.12 3.20 -6.91
CA ARG A 36 -14.62 2.58 -8.15
C ARG A 36 -14.82 1.07 -8.13
N SER A 37 -14.54 0.40 -7.03
CA SER A 37 -14.74 -1.04 -6.89
C SER A 37 -16.22 -1.44 -6.98
N MET A 38 -17.15 -0.62 -6.50
CA MET A 38 -18.58 -0.85 -6.75
C MET A 38 -18.91 -0.79 -8.24
N GLN A 39 -18.40 0.22 -8.94
CA GLN A 39 -18.63 0.41 -10.38
C GLN A 39 -18.08 -0.77 -11.18
N GLU A 40 -16.88 -1.26 -10.87
CA GLU A 40 -16.29 -2.43 -11.53
C GLU A 40 -17.15 -3.69 -11.35
N VAL A 41 -17.70 -3.92 -10.15
CA VAL A 41 -18.62 -5.05 -9.90
C VAL A 41 -19.89 -4.92 -10.73
N VAL A 42 -20.50 -3.72 -10.76
CA VAL A 42 -21.73 -3.49 -11.53
C VAL A 42 -21.47 -3.65 -13.03
N ALA A 43 -20.37 -3.07 -13.54
CA ALA A 43 -20.00 -3.13 -14.95
C ALA A 43 -19.73 -4.56 -15.43
N PHE A 44 -19.08 -5.38 -14.60
CA PHE A 44 -18.92 -6.81 -14.87
C PHE A 44 -20.27 -7.52 -14.95
N LEU A 45 -21.13 -7.31 -13.94
CA LEU A 45 -22.44 -7.96 -13.88
C LEU A 45 -23.36 -7.53 -15.03
N ASP A 46 -23.29 -6.28 -15.50
CA ASP A 46 -24.09 -5.83 -16.65
C ASP A 46 -23.83 -6.67 -17.90
N ARG A 47 -22.60 -7.16 -18.07
CA ARG A 47 -22.23 -8.01 -19.22
C ARG A 47 -22.68 -9.45 -19.03
N VAL A 48 -22.55 -10.01 -17.82
CA VAL A 48 -22.68 -11.46 -17.59
C VAL A 48 -24.01 -11.89 -16.94
N ASP A 49 -24.65 -11.00 -16.18
CA ASP A 49 -25.89 -11.23 -15.44
C ASP A 49 -26.61 -9.89 -15.10
N PRO A 50 -27.37 -9.31 -16.05
CA PRO A 50 -28.05 -8.04 -15.85
C PRO A 50 -29.02 -8.01 -14.65
N ALA A 51 -29.60 -9.16 -14.29
CA ALA A 51 -30.47 -9.28 -13.14
C ALA A 51 -29.68 -9.16 -11.83
N ALA A 52 -28.49 -9.75 -11.75
CA ALA A 52 -27.55 -9.53 -10.65
C ALA A 52 -27.03 -8.09 -10.61
N ALA A 53 -26.77 -7.47 -11.77
CA ALA A 53 -26.35 -6.07 -11.85
C ALA A 53 -27.40 -5.12 -11.25
N ALA A 54 -28.69 -5.35 -11.50
CA ALA A 54 -29.78 -4.59 -10.90
C ALA A 54 -29.80 -4.73 -9.37
N ARG A 55 -29.58 -5.94 -8.82
CA ARG A 55 -29.47 -6.16 -7.37
C ARG A 55 -28.24 -5.45 -6.79
N ALA A 56 -27.11 -5.50 -7.47
CA ALA A 56 -25.87 -4.85 -7.04
C ALA A 56 -26.05 -3.33 -6.94
N ARG A 57 -26.67 -2.69 -7.94
CA ARG A 57 -27.01 -1.26 -7.88
C ARG A 57 -27.91 -0.93 -6.69
N ALA A 58 -28.96 -1.72 -6.46
CA ALA A 58 -29.87 -1.50 -5.34
C ALA A 58 -29.16 -1.63 -3.97
N ARG A 59 -28.20 -2.55 -3.84
CA ARG A 59 -27.38 -2.70 -2.63
C ARG A 59 -26.41 -1.53 -2.45
N TYR A 60 -25.69 -1.16 -3.51
CA TYR A 60 -24.68 -0.09 -3.47
C TYR A 60 -25.26 1.31 -3.38
N ALA A 61 -26.54 1.52 -3.74
CA ALA A 61 -27.23 2.80 -3.55
C ALA A 61 -27.25 3.29 -2.08
N CYS A 62 -26.98 2.41 -1.11
CA CYS A 62 -26.75 2.80 0.28
C CYS A 62 -25.59 3.81 0.46
N PHE A 63 -24.56 3.72 -0.38
CA PHE A 63 -23.39 4.60 -0.33
C PHE A 63 -23.60 5.96 -1.02
N ASP A 64 -24.66 6.11 -1.82
CA ASP A 64 -24.96 7.33 -2.61
C ASP A 64 -25.37 8.54 -1.74
N HIS A 65 -25.54 8.34 -0.43
CA HIS A 65 -25.83 9.44 0.52
C HIS A 65 -24.60 10.33 0.81
N THR A 66 -23.43 9.94 0.32
CA THR A 66 -22.19 10.71 0.43
C THR A 66 -21.67 11.11 -0.95
N ALA A 67 -20.93 12.22 -1.03
CA ALA A 67 -20.40 12.69 -2.31
C ALA A 67 -19.63 11.57 -3.03
N ALA A 68 -19.88 11.41 -4.34
CA ALA A 68 -19.17 10.43 -5.16
C ALA A 68 -17.65 10.62 -4.99
N ASP A 69 -16.95 9.52 -4.72
CA ASP A 69 -15.51 9.42 -4.38
C ASP A 69 -15.08 9.74 -2.94
N ASP A 70 -15.98 10.14 -2.03
CA ASP A 70 -15.58 10.42 -0.64
C ASP A 70 -15.91 9.27 0.33
N GLY A 71 -15.08 8.21 0.29
CA GLY A 71 -15.15 7.13 1.27
C GLY A 71 -14.92 7.61 2.72
N GLN A 72 -14.21 8.74 2.91
CA GLN A 72 -14.00 9.31 4.24
C GLN A 72 -15.25 10.02 4.77
N ALA A 73 -16.01 10.70 3.90
CA ALA A 73 -17.33 11.24 4.25
C ALA A 73 -18.30 10.13 4.65
N TYR A 74 -18.29 8.98 3.94
CA TYR A 74 -19.04 7.79 4.38
C TYR A 74 -18.61 7.35 5.78
N GLY A 75 -17.31 7.17 5.98
CA GLY A 75 -16.76 6.76 7.28
C GLY A 75 -17.14 7.72 8.41
N TYR A 76 -17.10 9.03 8.14
CA TYR A 76 -17.42 10.06 9.12
C TYR A 76 -18.90 9.98 9.50
N ALA A 77 -19.80 9.92 8.52
CA ALA A 77 -21.23 9.79 8.77
C ALA A 77 -21.57 8.49 9.51
N ALA A 78 -20.97 7.36 9.11
CA ALA A 78 -21.22 6.05 9.69
C ALA A 78 -20.70 5.93 11.14
N ALA A 79 -19.52 6.47 11.44
CA ALA A 79 -18.90 6.34 12.75
C ALA A 79 -19.58 7.19 13.85
N PHE A 80 -20.16 8.34 13.48
CA PHE A 80 -20.86 9.21 14.41
C PHE A 80 -22.39 9.01 14.43
N GLY A 81 -22.88 7.91 13.84
CA GLY A 81 -24.30 7.56 13.84
C GLY A 81 -25.17 8.46 12.97
N ALA A 82 -24.56 9.23 12.05
CA ALA A 82 -25.21 10.16 11.14
C ALA A 82 -25.62 9.52 9.79
N GLY A 83 -25.78 8.19 9.74
CA GLY A 83 -26.21 7.46 8.55
C GLY A 83 -26.38 5.96 8.80
N PRO A 84 -27.08 5.22 7.91
CA PRO A 84 -27.17 3.76 8.00
C PRO A 84 -25.80 3.12 7.74
N SER A 85 -25.48 1.99 8.40
CA SER A 85 -24.35 1.18 7.94
C SER A 85 -24.74 0.46 6.65
N CYS A 86 -23.84 0.49 5.67
CA CYS A 86 -24.00 -0.25 4.42
C CYS A 86 -23.37 -1.66 4.50
N GLU A 87 -22.95 -2.08 5.70
CA GLU A 87 -22.32 -3.37 6.01
C GLU A 87 -23.13 -4.55 5.47
N ARG A 88 -24.44 -4.58 5.74
CA ARG A 88 -25.31 -5.68 5.28
C ARG A 88 -25.33 -5.76 3.76
N GLN A 89 -25.48 -4.62 3.08
CA GLN A 89 -25.53 -4.54 1.62
C GLN A 89 -24.20 -4.97 0.99
N ALA A 90 -23.07 -4.56 1.57
CA ALA A 90 -21.74 -4.96 1.12
C ALA A 90 -21.51 -6.47 1.30
N ILE A 91 -21.90 -7.04 2.44
CA ILE A 91 -21.81 -8.49 2.70
C ILE A 91 -22.71 -9.28 1.75
N GLU A 92 -23.96 -8.87 1.60
CA GLU A 92 -24.91 -9.54 0.70
C GLU A 92 -24.40 -9.52 -0.74
N GLN A 93 -23.79 -8.43 -1.19
CA GLN A 93 -23.21 -8.35 -2.52
C GLN A 93 -22.00 -9.26 -2.68
N LEU A 94 -21.09 -9.28 -1.70
CA LEU A 94 -19.93 -10.19 -1.71
C LEU A 94 -20.37 -11.66 -1.76
N VAL A 95 -21.34 -12.05 -0.95
CA VAL A 95 -21.88 -13.41 -0.91
C VAL A 95 -22.54 -13.79 -2.23
N ASP A 96 -23.31 -12.90 -2.85
CA ASP A 96 -23.95 -13.13 -4.16
C ASP A 96 -22.88 -13.32 -5.25
N THR A 97 -21.87 -12.45 -5.29
CA THR A 97 -20.76 -12.56 -6.24
C THR A 97 -19.95 -13.85 -6.04
N GLN A 98 -19.68 -14.26 -4.80
CA GLN A 98 -18.96 -15.50 -4.50
C GLN A 98 -19.76 -16.76 -4.89
N ARG A 99 -21.06 -16.80 -4.63
CA ARG A 99 -21.92 -17.94 -4.95
C ARG A 99 -21.99 -18.22 -6.46
N ASN A 100 -22.02 -17.15 -7.27
CA ASN A 100 -22.17 -17.27 -8.72
C ASN A 100 -20.83 -17.29 -9.48
N ALA A 101 -19.70 -17.20 -8.78
CA ALA A 101 -18.38 -17.04 -9.41
C ALA A 101 -17.99 -18.17 -10.36
N LEU A 102 -18.28 -19.42 -9.99
CA LEU A 102 -18.01 -20.58 -10.86
C LEU A 102 -18.86 -20.54 -12.13
N ASP A 103 -20.11 -20.08 -12.02
CA ASP A 103 -21.00 -19.98 -13.18
C ASP A 103 -20.59 -18.83 -14.09
N TYR A 104 -20.09 -17.72 -13.53
CA TYR A 104 -19.54 -16.61 -14.31
C TYR A 104 -18.22 -16.99 -15.02
N ALA A 105 -17.30 -17.67 -14.32
CA ALA A 105 -16.02 -18.10 -14.89
C ALA A 105 -16.16 -19.13 -16.02
N ARG A 106 -17.28 -19.88 -16.07
CA ARG A 106 -17.50 -20.93 -17.09
C ARG A 106 -18.06 -20.40 -18.41
N ARG A 107 -18.52 -19.15 -18.47
CA ARG A 107 -19.29 -18.67 -19.64
C ARG A 107 -18.43 -18.34 -20.87
N ASP A 108 -17.18 -17.88 -20.70
CA ASP A 108 -16.34 -17.43 -21.84
C ASP A 108 -14.83 -17.79 -21.74
N GLY A 109 -14.46 -18.88 -21.04
CA GLY A 109 -13.07 -19.38 -20.99
C GLY A 109 -12.14 -18.61 -20.02
N LEU A 110 -10.82 -18.61 -20.27
CA LEU A 110 -9.81 -18.05 -19.34
C LEU A 110 -9.98 -16.55 -19.06
N ILE A 111 -10.40 -15.77 -20.08
CA ILE A 111 -10.67 -14.33 -19.90
C ILE A 111 -11.85 -14.12 -18.93
N ALA A 112 -12.84 -15.01 -18.96
CA ALA A 112 -13.97 -14.98 -18.02
C ALA A 112 -13.55 -15.31 -16.59
N GLU A 113 -12.51 -16.12 -16.40
CA GLU A 113 -11.97 -16.43 -15.06
C GLU A 113 -11.29 -15.22 -14.44
N ASP A 114 -10.42 -14.52 -15.17
CA ASP A 114 -9.73 -13.32 -14.71
C ASP A 114 -10.73 -12.19 -14.40
N GLU A 115 -11.71 -11.96 -15.29
CA GLU A 115 -12.74 -10.95 -15.07
C GLU A 115 -13.63 -11.29 -13.87
N ALA A 116 -14.02 -12.55 -13.69
CA ALA A 116 -14.77 -12.99 -12.52
C ALA A 116 -13.96 -12.83 -11.23
N PHE A 117 -12.67 -13.17 -11.25
CA PHE A 117 -11.77 -12.96 -10.12
C PHE A 117 -11.66 -11.46 -9.77
N TYR A 118 -11.53 -10.58 -10.76
CA TYR A 118 -11.49 -9.13 -10.53
C TYR A 118 -12.78 -8.60 -9.93
N ALA A 119 -13.94 -9.07 -10.40
CA ALA A 119 -15.23 -8.70 -9.81
C ALA A 119 -15.34 -9.18 -8.35
N GLN A 120 -14.88 -10.40 -8.05
CA GLN A 120 -14.84 -10.91 -6.67
C GLN A 120 -13.93 -10.08 -5.76
N GLN A 121 -12.72 -9.74 -6.22
CA GLN A 121 -11.78 -8.94 -5.44
C GLN A 121 -12.34 -7.53 -5.20
N ASN A 122 -12.96 -6.90 -6.20
CA ASN A 122 -13.62 -5.61 -6.01
C ASN A 122 -14.78 -5.69 -5.01
N ALA A 123 -15.60 -6.73 -5.05
CA ALA A 123 -16.66 -6.93 -4.04
C ALA A 123 -16.08 -7.11 -2.62
N GLN A 124 -14.94 -7.81 -2.49
CA GLN A 124 -14.22 -7.95 -1.23
C GLN A 124 -13.66 -6.60 -0.74
N THR A 125 -13.08 -5.80 -1.65
CA THR A 125 -12.61 -4.45 -1.37
C THR A 125 -13.75 -3.58 -0.86
N VAL A 126 -14.93 -3.60 -1.49
CA VAL A 126 -16.09 -2.82 -1.02
C VAL A 126 -16.47 -3.20 0.41
N ARG A 127 -16.54 -4.50 0.71
CA ARG A 127 -16.84 -4.97 2.08
C ARG A 127 -15.76 -4.54 3.08
N ASN A 128 -14.48 -4.70 2.76
CA ASN A 128 -13.40 -4.37 3.69
C ASN A 128 -13.27 -2.85 3.87
N ALA A 129 -13.48 -2.08 2.81
CA ALA A 129 -13.50 -0.62 2.84
C ALA A 129 -14.65 -0.08 3.68
N GLU A 130 -15.85 -0.67 3.62
CA GLU A 130 -16.98 -0.31 4.49
C GLU A 130 -16.58 -0.40 5.97
N VAL A 131 -16.03 -1.55 6.38
CA VAL A 131 -15.60 -1.79 7.77
C VAL A 131 -14.45 -0.84 8.14
N TYR A 132 -13.50 -0.65 7.24
CA TYR A 132 -12.35 0.25 7.43
C TYR A 132 -12.79 1.69 7.67
N TYR A 133 -13.61 2.26 6.80
CA TYR A 133 -14.03 3.66 6.90
C TYR A 133 -14.87 3.92 8.14
N ARG A 134 -15.72 2.96 8.55
CA ARG A 134 -16.45 3.02 9.83
C ARG A 134 -15.51 2.98 11.04
N ALA A 135 -14.47 2.13 11.00
CA ALA A 135 -13.50 2.00 12.09
C ALA A 135 -12.48 3.16 12.15
N MET A 136 -12.30 3.90 11.05
CA MET A 136 -11.33 4.99 10.92
C MET A 136 -11.47 6.06 12.01
N PHE A 137 -12.69 6.28 12.49
CA PHE A 137 -12.98 7.28 13.53
C PHE A 137 -13.12 6.70 14.94
N SER A 138 -13.08 5.37 15.10
CA SER A 138 -13.16 4.71 16.41
C SER A 138 -11.79 4.34 17.00
N GLY A 139 -10.73 4.24 16.19
CA GLY A 139 -9.38 3.98 16.68
C GLY A 139 -8.32 3.75 15.58
N ARG A 140 -7.16 4.40 15.73
CA ARG A 140 -6.05 4.38 14.74
C ARG A 140 -5.48 2.97 14.50
N VAL A 141 -5.27 2.18 15.56
CA VAL A 141 -4.69 0.83 15.45
C VAL A 141 -5.66 -0.12 14.74
N THR A 142 -6.96 -0.01 15.03
CA THR A 142 -7.98 -0.86 14.42
C THR A 142 -8.07 -0.65 12.91
N SER A 143 -8.14 0.60 12.45
CA SER A 143 -8.19 0.90 11.01
C SER A 143 -6.90 0.56 10.29
N TRP A 144 -5.74 0.77 10.94
CA TRP A 144 -4.44 0.34 10.40
C TRP A 144 -4.39 -1.16 10.16
N ASN A 145 -4.74 -1.95 11.17
CA ASN A 145 -4.72 -3.42 11.08
C ASN A 145 -5.70 -3.94 10.02
N LEU A 146 -6.90 -3.34 9.89
CA LEU A 146 -7.85 -3.71 8.85
C LEU A 146 -7.28 -3.52 7.44
N ARG A 147 -6.51 -2.46 7.22
CA ARG A 147 -5.90 -2.16 5.93
C ARG A 147 -4.77 -3.12 5.58
N ASP A 148 -3.84 -3.37 6.50
CA ASP A 148 -2.75 -4.34 6.28
C ASP A 148 -3.28 -5.77 6.14
N GLN A 149 -4.31 -6.14 6.89
CA GLN A 149 -5.00 -7.43 6.76
C GLN A 149 -5.66 -7.58 5.39
N HIS A 150 -6.36 -6.54 4.90
CA HIS A 150 -6.91 -6.56 3.54
C HIS A 150 -5.82 -6.74 2.49
N MET A 151 -4.71 -5.99 2.57
CA MET A 151 -3.61 -6.14 1.61
C MET A 151 -3.04 -7.57 1.62
N ALA A 152 -2.93 -8.21 2.78
CA ALA A 152 -2.47 -9.59 2.91
C ALA A 152 -3.46 -10.61 2.34
N GLU A 153 -4.77 -10.38 2.53
CA GLU A 153 -5.85 -11.18 1.94
C GLU A 153 -5.83 -11.09 0.41
N THR A 154 -5.76 -9.87 -0.13
CA THR A 154 -5.69 -9.60 -1.57
C THR A 154 -4.44 -10.22 -2.19
N LEU A 155 -3.28 -10.11 -1.54
CA LEU A 155 -2.04 -10.74 -2.00
C LEU A 155 -2.16 -12.27 -2.08
N ALA A 156 -2.74 -12.90 -1.06
CA ALA A 156 -2.91 -14.35 -1.05
C ALA A 156 -3.95 -14.83 -2.09
N ALA A 157 -5.03 -14.07 -2.26
CA ALA A 157 -6.04 -14.35 -3.29
C ALA A 157 -5.44 -14.23 -4.71
N LEU A 158 -4.61 -13.20 -4.93
CA LEU A 158 -3.90 -12.98 -6.19
C LEU A 158 -2.89 -14.10 -6.47
N GLN A 159 -2.07 -14.48 -5.49
CA GLN A 159 -1.14 -15.59 -5.67
C GLN A 159 -1.89 -16.89 -6.02
N ALA A 160 -2.93 -17.22 -5.26
CA ALA A 160 -3.74 -18.39 -5.51
C ALA A 160 -4.37 -18.36 -6.91
N HIS A 161 -4.75 -17.18 -7.43
CA HIS A 161 -5.24 -17.02 -8.79
C HIS A 161 -4.15 -17.24 -9.84
N LEU A 162 -3.00 -16.60 -9.67
CA LEU A 162 -1.89 -16.71 -10.61
C LEU A 162 -1.27 -18.12 -10.67
N ASP A 163 -1.40 -18.90 -9.58
CA ASP A 163 -0.91 -20.28 -9.49
C ASP A 163 -1.92 -21.32 -10.02
N ARG A 164 -3.20 -20.95 -10.27
CA ARG A 164 -4.21 -21.87 -10.82
C ARG A 164 -3.85 -22.36 -12.23
N HIS A 165 -3.11 -21.57 -12.99
CA HIS A 165 -2.64 -21.96 -14.32
C HIS A 165 -1.38 -22.85 -14.22
N ARG A 166 -1.62 -24.14 -13.93
CA ARG A 166 -0.64 -25.20 -13.60
C ARG A 166 0.47 -25.46 -14.62
N GLU A 167 0.40 -24.85 -15.81
CA GLU A 167 1.43 -24.98 -16.84
C GLU A 167 2.62 -24.02 -16.64
N ALA A 168 2.50 -23.06 -15.72
CA ALA A 168 3.56 -22.11 -15.38
C ALA A 168 4.23 -22.42 -14.04
N ALA A 169 5.49 -21.99 -13.90
CA ALA A 169 6.14 -21.93 -12.59
C ALA A 169 5.33 -21.04 -11.62
N PRO A 170 5.40 -21.30 -10.30
CA PRO A 170 4.73 -20.50 -9.29
C PRO A 170 4.95 -19.00 -9.49
N ALA A 171 3.90 -18.22 -9.27
CA ALA A 171 3.95 -16.78 -9.45
C ALA A 171 4.94 -16.16 -8.46
N ARG A 172 5.87 -15.35 -8.99
CA ARG A 172 6.73 -14.49 -8.18
C ARG A 172 6.09 -13.11 -8.12
N ILE A 173 5.85 -12.62 -6.90
CA ILE A 173 5.17 -11.34 -6.67
C ILE A 173 6.14 -10.38 -5.99
N VAL A 174 6.22 -9.16 -6.52
CA VAL A 174 6.91 -8.04 -5.87
C VAL A 174 5.85 -7.13 -5.28
N VAL A 175 5.89 -6.96 -3.95
CA VAL A 175 5.02 -6.02 -3.24
C VAL A 175 5.76 -4.69 -3.11
N TRP A 176 5.28 -3.66 -3.80
CA TRP A 176 5.79 -2.30 -3.65
C TRP A 176 4.85 -1.52 -2.74
N ALA A 177 5.25 -1.32 -1.49
CA ALA A 177 4.56 -0.48 -0.52
C ALA A 177 5.56 0.23 0.39
N HIS A 178 5.07 1.20 1.18
CA HIS A 178 5.89 1.96 2.12
C HIS A 178 6.50 1.05 3.21
N ASN A 179 7.66 1.42 3.77
CA ASN A 179 8.34 0.67 4.83
C ASN A 179 7.44 0.32 6.02
N SER A 180 6.50 1.22 6.36
CA SER A 180 5.53 1.00 7.44
C SER A 180 4.56 -0.15 7.17
N HIS A 181 4.43 -0.60 5.92
CA HIS A 181 3.64 -1.76 5.55
C HIS A 181 4.53 -2.97 5.29
N VAL A 182 5.65 -2.82 4.57
CA VAL A 182 6.48 -3.96 4.16
C VAL A 182 7.46 -4.47 5.22
N GLY A 183 7.73 -3.70 6.27
CA GLY A 183 8.55 -4.16 7.40
C GLY A 183 7.79 -5.12 8.32
N ASP A 184 8.51 -5.88 9.15
CA ASP A 184 7.91 -6.71 10.20
C ASP A 184 7.63 -5.88 11.46
N ALA A 185 6.36 -5.65 11.79
CA ALA A 185 5.96 -4.84 12.95
C ALA A 185 6.60 -5.31 14.26
N ARG A 186 6.79 -6.62 14.45
CA ARG A 186 7.33 -7.22 15.70
C ARG A 186 8.73 -6.73 16.05
N ALA A 187 9.43 -6.14 15.08
CA ALA A 187 10.74 -5.53 15.22
C ALA A 187 10.68 -4.02 15.54
N THR A 188 9.50 -3.46 15.79
CA THR A 188 9.27 -2.02 15.94
C THR A 188 8.48 -1.72 17.21
N GLU A 189 8.55 -0.48 17.71
CA GLU A 189 7.77 -0.09 18.90
C GLU A 189 6.25 -0.13 18.66
N VAL A 190 5.78 0.05 17.42
CA VAL A 190 4.34 0.05 17.11
C VAL A 190 3.67 -1.31 17.32
N TRP A 191 4.46 -2.39 17.40
CA TRP A 191 3.96 -3.71 17.81
C TRP A 191 3.41 -3.71 19.23
N ALA A 192 4.02 -2.96 20.15
CA ALA A 192 3.53 -2.86 21.52
C ALA A 192 2.13 -2.22 21.58
N ASP A 193 1.80 -1.37 20.60
CA ASP A 193 0.47 -0.76 20.44
C ASP A 193 -0.53 -1.70 19.74
N GLY A 194 -0.12 -2.92 19.39
CA GLY A 194 -0.94 -3.91 18.70
C GLY A 194 -1.07 -3.69 17.20
N GLN A 195 -0.21 -2.87 16.58
CA GLN A 195 -0.22 -2.68 15.12
C GLN A 195 0.32 -3.92 14.39
N LEU A 196 -0.33 -4.23 13.27
CA LEU A 196 0.08 -5.22 12.29
C LEU A 196 0.63 -4.53 11.05
N THR A 197 1.49 -5.23 10.33
CA THR A 197 2.06 -4.79 9.05
C THR A 197 1.93 -5.90 8.02
N LEU A 198 1.75 -5.56 6.75
CA LEU A 198 1.78 -6.54 5.66
C LEU A 198 3.04 -7.41 5.68
N GLY A 199 4.21 -6.84 5.96
CA GLY A 199 5.48 -7.57 6.04
C GLY A 199 5.46 -8.67 7.11
N GLN A 200 4.95 -8.35 8.30
CA GLN A 200 4.71 -9.35 9.35
C GLN A 200 3.77 -10.48 8.87
N LEU A 201 2.61 -10.13 8.29
CA LEU A 201 1.62 -11.11 7.85
C LEU A 201 2.16 -12.02 6.74
N VAL A 202 2.90 -11.43 5.80
CA VAL A 202 3.61 -12.15 4.72
C VAL A 202 4.65 -13.09 5.33
N ARG A 203 5.51 -12.61 6.23
CA ARG A 203 6.54 -13.45 6.84
C ARG A 203 5.97 -14.58 7.68
N GLN A 204 4.86 -14.35 8.40
CA GLN A 204 4.17 -15.40 9.15
C GLN A 204 3.56 -16.48 8.23
N ARG A 205 3.10 -16.09 7.04
CA ARG A 205 2.46 -17.00 6.09
C ARG A 205 3.43 -17.76 5.21
N TYR A 206 4.48 -17.10 4.75
CA TYR A 206 5.39 -17.60 3.72
C TYR A 206 6.80 -17.92 4.25
N GLY A 207 7.14 -17.48 5.47
CA GLY A 207 8.45 -17.75 6.07
C GLY A 207 9.60 -17.38 5.14
N ASP A 208 10.47 -18.36 4.90
CA ASP A 208 11.68 -18.22 4.07
C ASP A 208 11.40 -18.07 2.56
N ASP A 209 10.15 -18.21 2.11
CA ASP A 209 9.75 -17.91 0.72
C ASP A 209 9.50 -16.41 0.50
N SER A 210 9.63 -15.59 1.55
CA SER A 210 9.46 -14.13 1.49
C SER A 210 10.73 -13.38 1.86
N ARG A 211 10.94 -12.20 1.26
CA ARG A 211 12.02 -11.27 1.63
C ARG A 211 11.46 -9.87 1.77
N LEU A 212 11.69 -9.25 2.93
CA LEU A 212 11.30 -7.88 3.26
C LEU A 212 12.51 -6.96 3.00
N ILE A 213 12.34 -5.97 2.14
CA ILE A 213 13.43 -5.05 1.77
C ILE A 213 13.00 -3.63 2.12
N GLY A 214 13.75 -2.99 3.03
CA GLY A 214 13.51 -1.62 3.48
C GLY A 214 14.30 -0.60 2.67
N LEU A 215 13.82 0.64 2.60
CA LEU A 215 14.54 1.77 2.02
C LEU A 215 14.79 2.86 3.06
N CYS A 216 15.90 3.58 2.96
CA CYS A 216 16.24 4.65 3.89
C CYS A 216 17.00 5.79 3.18
N THR A 217 16.92 6.99 3.77
CA THR A 217 17.57 8.18 3.24
C THR A 217 17.94 9.14 4.35
N TYR A 218 19.12 9.74 4.26
CA TYR A 218 19.63 10.65 5.28
C TYR A 218 19.05 12.06 5.14
N SER A 219 19.03 12.60 3.92
CA SER A 219 18.54 13.95 3.63
C SER A 219 18.03 14.09 2.19
N GLY A 220 17.59 15.29 1.81
CA GLY A 220 17.25 15.60 0.42
C GLY A 220 15.92 16.30 0.30
N THR A 221 15.12 15.89 -0.67
CA THR A 221 13.76 16.41 -0.87
C THR A 221 12.78 15.28 -1.15
N VAL A 222 11.53 15.48 -0.73
CA VAL A 222 10.42 14.53 -0.92
C VAL A 222 9.20 15.29 -1.45
N THR A 223 8.31 14.60 -2.15
CA THR A 223 6.98 15.15 -2.46
C THR A 223 6.00 14.63 -1.43
N ALA A 224 5.46 15.51 -0.59
CA ALA A 224 4.54 15.18 0.49
C ALA A 224 3.62 16.37 0.80
N ALA A 225 2.48 16.11 1.41
CA ALA A 225 1.55 17.14 1.89
C ALA A 225 1.83 17.49 3.36
N SER A 226 1.31 18.63 3.80
CA SER A 226 1.29 19.02 5.22
C SER A 226 0.12 18.42 6.00
N GLU A 227 -0.93 17.97 5.31
CA GLU A 227 -2.12 17.35 5.90
C GLU A 227 -2.75 16.33 4.96
N TRP A 228 -3.63 15.48 5.49
CA TRP A 228 -4.31 14.48 4.68
C TRP A 228 -5.25 15.14 3.67
N GLY A 229 -5.20 14.70 2.41
CA GLY A 229 -5.94 15.32 1.31
C GLY A 229 -5.41 16.70 0.88
N GLY A 230 -4.35 17.19 1.53
CA GLY A 230 -3.68 18.42 1.17
C GLY A 230 -2.94 18.30 -0.16
N ILE A 231 -2.52 19.45 -0.67
CA ILE A 231 -1.75 19.55 -1.92
C ILE A 231 -0.37 18.90 -1.78
N ALA A 232 0.15 18.37 -2.88
CA ALA A 232 1.52 17.87 -2.93
C ALA A 232 2.53 19.02 -2.95
N GLU A 233 3.48 19.01 -2.04
CA GLU A 233 4.53 20.03 -1.91
C GLU A 233 5.91 19.37 -2.09
N ARG A 234 6.88 20.10 -2.66
CA ARG A 234 8.28 19.70 -2.62
C ARG A 234 8.87 20.12 -1.28
N LYS A 235 9.07 19.15 -0.38
CA LYS A 235 9.52 19.38 1.00
C LYS A 235 10.99 19.01 1.19
N VAL A 236 11.66 19.70 2.10
CA VAL A 236 13.08 19.44 2.42
C VAL A 236 13.16 18.41 3.53
N VAL A 237 13.78 17.26 3.24
CA VAL A 237 14.02 16.23 4.25
C VAL A 237 15.18 16.67 5.12
N ARG A 238 14.91 16.87 6.42
CA ARG A 238 15.94 17.24 7.40
C ARG A 238 17.04 16.16 7.44
N PRO A 239 18.30 16.51 7.76
CA PRO A 239 19.30 15.51 8.12
C PRO A 239 18.74 14.53 9.15
N ALA A 240 19.09 13.25 9.03
CA ALA A 240 18.57 12.25 9.95
C ALA A 240 18.98 12.52 11.40
N LEU A 241 18.12 12.13 12.34
CA LEU A 241 18.40 12.29 13.76
C LEU A 241 19.55 11.39 14.22
N HIS A 242 20.22 11.83 15.28
CA HIS A 242 21.26 11.04 15.92
C HIS A 242 20.73 9.68 16.40
N ALA A 243 21.57 8.66 16.32
CA ALA A 243 21.28 7.26 16.63
C ALA A 243 20.21 6.62 15.74
N SER A 244 19.91 7.21 14.58
CA SER A 244 19.01 6.60 13.60
C SER A 244 19.73 5.61 12.68
N VAL A 245 18.95 4.78 11.99
CA VAL A 245 19.47 3.88 10.95
C VAL A 245 20.06 4.68 9.79
N GLU A 246 19.38 5.77 9.41
CA GLU A 246 19.81 6.66 8.34
C GLU A 246 21.14 7.35 8.66
N GLU A 247 21.37 7.77 9.92
CA GLU A 247 22.67 8.32 10.36
C GLU A 247 23.76 7.25 10.31
N LEU A 248 23.50 6.04 10.85
CA LEU A 248 24.44 4.92 10.78
C LEU A 248 24.92 4.65 9.35
N PHE A 249 24.00 4.72 8.39
CA PHE A 249 24.31 4.49 6.99
C PHE A 249 24.98 5.69 6.32
N HIS A 250 24.62 6.91 6.68
CA HIS A 250 25.30 8.12 6.25
C HIS A 250 26.78 8.12 6.61
N ASP A 251 27.11 7.70 7.84
CA ASP A 251 28.49 7.66 8.36
C ASP A 251 29.42 6.73 7.58
N THR A 252 28.87 5.85 6.72
CA THR A 252 29.67 5.03 5.81
C THR A 252 30.34 5.84 4.69
N GLY A 253 29.88 7.08 4.46
CA GLY A 253 30.37 7.95 3.37
C GLY A 253 29.99 7.48 1.97
N LYS A 254 29.03 6.54 1.85
CA LYS A 254 28.58 5.99 0.56
C LYS A 254 27.24 6.60 0.15
N ASP A 255 27.18 7.11 -1.08
CA ASP A 255 25.97 7.73 -1.63
C ASP A 255 24.78 6.78 -1.76
N ALA A 256 25.03 5.51 -2.11
CA ALA A 256 24.01 4.47 -2.18
C ALA A 256 24.60 3.07 -2.00
N PHE A 257 23.89 2.20 -1.29
CA PHE A 257 24.27 0.80 -1.12
C PHE A 257 23.10 -0.08 -0.70
N LEU A 258 23.26 -1.40 -0.86
CA LEU A 258 22.42 -2.42 -0.24
C LEU A 258 23.21 -3.10 0.87
N VAL A 259 22.58 -3.34 2.00
CA VAL A 259 23.15 -4.08 3.14
C VAL A 259 22.19 -5.17 3.60
N SER A 260 22.73 -6.34 3.91
CA SER A 260 21.99 -7.47 4.48
C SER A 260 22.93 -8.30 5.34
N ALA A 261 22.48 -8.69 6.53
CA ALA A 261 23.23 -9.61 7.39
C ALA A 261 23.44 -10.98 6.72
N ALA A 262 22.56 -11.38 5.80
CA ALA A 262 22.65 -12.65 5.08
C ALA A 262 23.79 -12.67 4.05
N THR A 263 24.10 -11.52 3.45
CA THR A 263 25.19 -11.41 2.45
C THR A 263 26.45 -10.77 3.00
N SER A 264 26.36 -10.07 4.12
CA SER A 264 27.46 -9.36 4.78
C SER A 264 27.35 -9.60 6.28
N PRO A 265 27.89 -10.73 6.79
CA PRO A 265 27.77 -11.11 8.20
C PRO A 265 28.28 -10.05 9.18
N GLU A 266 29.26 -9.23 8.76
CA GLU A 266 29.80 -8.12 9.53
C GLU A 266 28.77 -7.01 9.79
N ALA A 267 27.71 -6.93 8.98
CA ALA A 267 26.59 -6.00 9.17
C ALA A 267 25.58 -6.50 10.21
N ALA A 268 25.64 -7.76 10.64
CA ALA A 268 24.67 -8.33 11.57
C ALA A 268 24.67 -7.59 12.93
N ASP A 269 25.84 -7.37 13.52
CA ASP A 269 25.96 -6.70 14.82
C ASP A 269 25.51 -5.22 14.74
N PRO A 270 26.00 -4.38 13.80
CA PRO A 270 25.52 -2.99 13.64
C PRO A 270 24.00 -2.83 13.42
N LEU A 271 23.36 -3.81 12.77
CA LEU A 271 21.93 -3.81 12.44
C LEU A 271 21.04 -4.48 13.50
N SER A 272 21.63 -5.14 14.50
CA SER A 272 20.88 -5.81 15.57
C SER A 272 20.37 -4.85 16.64
N GLY A 273 21.06 -3.72 16.81
CA GLY A 273 20.73 -2.71 17.82
C GLY A 273 19.40 -2.00 17.56
N VAL A 274 18.70 -1.66 18.64
CA VAL A 274 17.54 -0.77 18.59
C VAL A 274 17.99 0.63 18.18
N ARG A 275 17.40 1.18 17.12
CA ARG A 275 17.70 2.51 16.57
C ARG A 275 16.42 3.26 16.25
N LEU A 276 16.53 4.57 16.04
CA LEU A 276 15.45 5.33 15.42
C LEU A 276 15.35 4.96 13.93
N GLY A 277 14.15 4.67 13.43
CA GLY A 277 13.86 4.51 12.01
C GLY A 277 12.95 5.64 11.53
N ARG A 278 13.29 6.27 10.39
CA ARG A 278 12.50 7.33 9.79
C ARG A 278 11.42 6.76 8.87
N ALA A 279 10.20 7.27 8.96
CA ALA A 279 9.07 6.92 8.13
C ALA A 279 8.32 8.18 7.65
N ILE A 280 8.64 8.59 6.43
CA ILE A 280 7.97 9.71 5.75
C ILE A 280 7.00 9.12 4.72
N GLY A 281 5.70 9.30 4.96
CA GLY A 281 4.64 8.84 4.06
C GLY A 281 4.16 9.96 3.14
N VAL A 282 2.88 9.92 2.79
CA VAL A 282 2.19 10.96 2.01
C VAL A 282 2.13 12.32 2.73
N ILE A 283 2.34 12.33 4.05
CA ILE A 283 2.44 13.53 4.88
C ILE A 283 3.87 13.63 5.42
N TYR A 284 4.44 14.84 5.40
CA TYR A 284 5.71 15.14 6.05
C TYR A 284 5.64 16.44 6.87
N LEU A 285 5.92 16.31 8.17
CA LEU A 285 5.89 17.35 9.19
C LEU A 285 7.30 17.57 9.77
N PRO A 286 8.14 18.42 9.14
CA PRO A 286 9.53 18.63 9.58
C PRO A 286 9.63 19.29 10.96
N ALA A 287 8.64 20.11 11.34
CA ALA A 287 8.62 20.81 12.62
C ALA A 287 8.47 19.85 13.83
N THR A 288 7.79 18.73 13.64
CA THR A 288 7.53 17.71 14.68
C THR A 288 8.15 16.36 14.31
N GLU A 289 9.21 16.35 13.49
CA GLU A 289 9.69 15.15 12.81
C GLU A 289 9.97 13.97 13.76
N ARG A 290 10.63 14.22 14.89
CA ARG A 290 10.92 13.16 15.90
C ARG A 290 9.64 12.48 16.41
N GLN A 291 8.57 13.22 16.59
CA GLN A 291 7.31 12.70 17.11
C GLN A 291 6.45 12.08 15.99
N SER A 292 6.47 12.68 14.80
CA SER A 292 5.57 12.32 13.70
C SER A 292 6.13 11.21 12.79
N HIS A 293 7.45 11.11 12.66
CA HIS A 293 8.11 10.32 11.61
C HIS A 293 9.21 9.39 12.12
N TYR A 294 9.44 9.32 13.43
CA TYR A 294 10.45 8.45 14.01
C TYR A 294 9.88 7.54 15.08
N PHE A 295 10.31 6.29 15.02
CA PHE A 295 9.97 5.26 15.99
C PHE A 295 11.16 4.31 16.17
N HIS A 296 11.22 3.58 17.29
CA HIS A 296 12.29 2.61 17.49
C HIS A 296 12.09 1.35 16.66
N VAL A 297 13.17 0.88 16.04
CA VAL A 297 13.22 -0.31 15.20
C VAL A 297 14.46 -1.16 15.51
N ARG A 298 14.36 -2.46 15.25
CA ARG A 298 15.52 -3.37 15.12
C ARG A 298 15.69 -3.71 13.63
N PRO A 299 16.62 -3.05 12.91
CA PRO A 299 16.69 -3.13 11.45
C PRO A 299 16.81 -4.55 10.90
N ALA A 300 17.68 -5.37 11.47
CA ALA A 300 17.90 -6.75 11.03
C ALA A 300 16.69 -7.67 11.25
N ASP A 301 15.83 -7.36 12.23
CA ASP A 301 14.60 -8.12 12.48
C ASP A 301 13.46 -7.61 11.58
N GLN A 302 13.44 -6.30 11.32
CA GLN A 302 12.39 -5.64 10.54
C GLN A 302 12.49 -5.98 9.05
N PHE A 303 13.72 -6.06 8.51
CA PHE A 303 14.00 -6.28 7.10
C PHE A 303 15.10 -7.31 6.88
N ASP A 304 15.01 -8.10 5.81
CA ASP A 304 16.06 -9.02 5.39
C ASP A 304 17.22 -8.29 4.70
N ALA A 305 16.93 -7.14 4.09
CA ALA A 305 17.90 -6.24 3.49
C ALA A 305 17.41 -4.79 3.55
N MET A 306 18.34 -3.84 3.54
CA MET A 306 18.04 -2.42 3.40
C MET A 306 18.80 -1.81 2.24
N ILE A 307 18.13 -0.92 1.52
CA ILE A 307 18.72 -0.06 0.49
C ILE A 307 18.82 1.35 1.06
N HIS A 308 20.04 1.88 1.12
CA HIS A 308 20.31 3.27 1.50
C HIS A 308 20.55 4.11 0.26
N ILE A 309 19.90 5.28 0.22
CA ILE A 309 20.18 6.35 -0.74
C ILE A 309 20.37 7.62 0.08
N ASP A 310 21.60 8.08 0.20
CA ASP A 310 21.98 9.11 1.18
C ASP A 310 21.23 10.41 0.98
N LYS A 311 21.15 10.87 -0.28
CA LYS A 311 20.44 12.07 -0.67
C LYS A 311 19.40 11.80 -1.74
N THR A 312 18.14 12.07 -1.42
CA THR A 312 16.99 11.87 -2.32
C THR A 312 16.55 13.17 -2.99
N ARG A 313 15.80 13.02 -4.08
CA ARG A 313 15.11 14.13 -4.77
C ARG A 313 13.61 13.84 -4.81
N ALA A 314 12.82 14.89 -4.66
CA ALA A 314 11.36 14.81 -4.67
C ALA A 314 10.84 14.26 -5.99
N LEU A 315 9.83 13.39 -5.92
CA LEU A 315 9.17 12.85 -7.11
C LEU A 315 8.34 13.95 -7.79
N GLU A 316 8.53 14.13 -9.09
CA GLU A 316 7.76 15.11 -9.86
C GLU A 316 6.31 14.63 -10.03
N PRO A 317 5.30 15.42 -9.60
CA PRO A 317 3.90 15.09 -9.82
C PRO A 317 3.56 15.22 -11.30
N LEU A 318 2.55 14.48 -11.76
CA LEU A 318 2.07 14.58 -13.15
C LEU A 318 1.49 15.97 -13.44
N GLU A 319 0.80 16.54 -12.46
CA GLU A 319 0.31 17.91 -12.48
C GLU A 319 1.13 18.74 -11.48
N THR A 320 1.91 19.69 -12.00
CA THR A 320 2.74 20.56 -11.17
C THR A 320 1.95 21.79 -10.74
N THR A 321 1.96 22.07 -9.43
CA THR A 321 1.33 23.26 -8.85
C THR A 321 2.38 24.33 -8.60
N SER A 322 1.96 25.59 -8.48
CA SER A 322 2.86 26.71 -8.11
C SER A 322 3.57 26.48 -6.77
N LEU A 323 2.87 25.84 -5.82
CA LEU A 323 3.40 25.50 -4.50
C LEU A 323 4.47 24.41 -4.58
N TRP A 324 4.29 23.38 -5.42
CA TRP A 324 5.33 22.37 -5.66
C TRP A 324 6.58 22.96 -6.31
N ILE A 325 6.41 23.90 -7.26
CA ILE A 325 7.52 24.56 -7.96
C ILE A 325 8.36 25.42 -7.01
N ALA A 326 7.69 26.23 -6.17
CA ALA A 326 8.35 27.00 -5.13
C ALA A 326 9.08 26.06 -4.16
N GLY A 327 8.37 25.06 -3.66
CA GLY A 327 8.86 24.12 -2.65
C GLY A 327 9.13 24.78 -1.30
N GLU A 328 9.55 23.99 -0.33
CA GLU A 328 10.03 24.49 0.95
C GLU A 328 11.46 25.02 0.81
N THR A 329 11.74 26.18 1.40
CA THR A 329 13.10 26.65 1.60
C THR A 329 13.77 25.81 2.68
N PRO A 330 14.96 25.23 2.45
CA PRO A 330 15.70 24.55 3.50
C PRO A 330 15.91 25.51 4.66
N GLU A 331 15.66 25.08 5.90
CA GLU A 331 16.05 25.88 7.07
C GLU A 331 17.58 25.97 7.11
N THR A 332 18.14 27.03 6.53
CA THR A 332 19.57 27.35 6.58
C THR A 332 19.84 28.33 7.72
N TYR A 333 20.54 27.84 8.76
CA TYR A 333 21.26 28.60 9.81
C TYR A 333 20.43 29.25 10.96
N PRO A 334 21.04 29.45 12.15
CA PRO A 334 20.43 29.06 13.42
C PRO A 334 19.40 30.07 13.89
N SER A 335 18.37 29.58 14.59
CA SER A 335 17.60 30.41 15.50
C SER A 335 18.49 30.80 16.68
N GLY A 336 19.35 31.79 16.45
CA GLY A 336 20.11 32.49 17.47
C GLY A 336 19.40 33.78 17.84
N LEU A 337 18.57 33.71 18.87
CA LEU A 337 18.56 34.58 20.06
C LEU A 337 17.64 33.99 21.12
#